data_AF-A0A377U1G9-F1
#
_entry.id   AF-A0A377U1G9-F1
#
_cell.length_a   1.000
_cell.length_b   1.000
_cell.length_c   1.000
_cell.angle_alpha   90.00
_cell.angle_beta   90.00
_cell.angle_gamma   90.00
#
_symmetry.space_group_name_H-M   'P 1'
#
loop_
_entity.id
_entity.type
_entity.pdbx_description
1 polymer ?
#
loop_
_entity_poly.entity_id
_entity_poly.type
_entity_poly.pdbx_seq_one_letter_code
_entity_poly.pdbx_strand_id
1 'polypeptide(L)'
;MLPFHEQTDFEFMPQISRYSDQQVEQLLSELTNVLESHKAPVDLSLMVLGNMVTNLINSSVAPAQRQAIARSFRAGFAIFD
;
A
#
# COMPACT_ATOMS: atom_id res chain seq x y z
N MET A 1 39.85 1.94 -33.02
CA MET A 1 38.91 0.84 -32.73
C MET A 1 39.14 0.40 -31.29
N LEU A 2 38.24 0.82 -30.41
CA LEU A 2 38.02 0.22 -29.10
C LEU A 2 36.58 -0.32 -29.15
N PRO A 3 36.31 -1.57 -28.72
CA PRO A 3 35.00 -2.18 -28.91
C PRO A 3 33.97 -1.60 -27.93
N PHE A 4 32.74 -1.48 -28.44
CA PHE A 4 31.51 -1.33 -27.68
C PHE A 4 31.44 -2.36 -26.56
N HIS A 5 31.09 -1.91 -25.36
CA HIS A 5 30.22 -2.65 -24.44
C HIS A 5 29.43 -1.60 -23.65
N GLU A 6 28.31 -1.21 -24.23
CA GLU A 6 27.25 -0.43 -23.61
C GLU A 6 26.59 -1.32 -22.53
N GLN A 7 27.25 -1.48 -21.38
CA GLN A 7 26.68 -2.12 -20.20
C GLN A 7 26.14 -1.05 -19.27
N THR A 8 25.07 -0.41 -19.72
CA THR A 8 24.04 0.11 -18.83
C THR A 8 22.75 -0.62 -19.15
N ASP A 9 22.77 -1.94 -18.94
CA ASP A 9 21.57 -2.61 -18.46
C ASP A 9 21.39 -2.10 -17.02
N PHE A 10 20.84 -0.88 -16.90
CA PHE A 10 20.07 -0.56 -15.73
C PHE A 10 19.02 -1.65 -15.71
N GLU A 11 19.20 -2.61 -14.82
CA GLU A 11 18.11 -3.46 -14.35
C GLU A 11 17.02 -2.50 -13.86
N PHE A 12 16.20 -2.03 -14.81
CA PHE A 12 14.78 -1.88 -14.63
C PHE A 12 14.34 -3.30 -14.24
N MET A 13 14.60 -3.67 -12.99
CA MET A 13 13.63 -4.46 -12.30
C MET A 13 12.43 -3.53 -12.25
N PRO A 14 11.39 -3.69 -13.11
CA PRO A 14 10.10 -3.20 -12.67
C PRO A 14 9.98 -3.75 -11.25
N GLN A 15 9.71 -2.88 -10.28
CA GLN A 15 9.15 -3.37 -9.04
C GLN A 15 7.92 -4.13 -9.51
N ILE A 16 8.05 -5.46 -9.65
CA ILE A 16 6.94 -6.29 -10.08
C ILE A 16 6.01 -6.16 -8.90
N SER A 17 5.05 -5.23 -9.01
CA SER A 17 3.96 -5.14 -8.07
C SER A 17 3.44 -6.56 -7.98
N ARG A 18 3.52 -7.14 -6.78
CA ARG A 18 3.05 -8.51 -6.52
C ARG A 18 1.56 -8.68 -6.86
N TYR A 19 0.88 -7.56 -7.13
CA TYR A 19 -0.52 -7.41 -7.48
C TYR A 19 -0.60 -6.65 -8.81
N SER A 20 -1.57 -6.97 -9.65
CA SER A 20 -1.83 -6.18 -10.86
C SER A 20 -2.42 -4.83 -10.49
N ASP A 21 -2.10 -3.79 -11.27
CA ASP A 21 -2.68 -2.46 -11.08
C ASP A 21 -4.21 -2.52 -11.10
N GLN A 22 -4.78 -3.30 -12.02
CA GLN A 22 -6.22 -3.53 -12.11
C GLN A 22 -6.81 -4.10 -10.81
N GLN A 23 -6.13 -5.06 -10.16
CA GLN A 23 -6.61 -5.63 -8.90
C GLN A 23 -6.60 -4.58 -7.79
N VAL A 24 -5.57 -3.73 -7.74
CA VAL A 24 -5.47 -2.65 -6.75
C VAL A 24 -6.55 -1.60 -6.98
N GLU A 25 -6.73 -1.14 -8.22
CA GLU A 25 -7.74 -0.15 -8.60
C GLU A 25 -9.16 -0.65 -8.32
N GLN A 26 -9.45 -1.91 -8.61
CA GLN A 26 -10.75 -2.51 -8.33
C GLN A 26 -11.06 -2.48 -6.82
N LEU A 27 -10.12 -2.92 -5.98
CA LEU A 27 -10.29 -2.90 -4.52
C LEU A 27 -10.47 -1.48 -3.98
N LEU A 28 -9.70 -0.51 -4.49
CA LEU A 28 -9.85 0.90 -4.10
C LEU A 28 -11.23 1.45 -4.48
N SER A 29 -11.70 1.14 -5.69
CA SER A 29 -13.02 1.56 -6.17
C SER A 29 -14.13 0.97 -5.30
N GLU A 30 -14.07 -0.34 -5.01
CA GLU A 30 -15.06 -1.02 -4.16
C GLU A 30 -15.10 -0.41 -2.75
N LEU A 31 -13.94 -0.17 -2.13
CA LEU A 31 -13.86 0.45 -0.80
C LEU A 31 -14.38 1.89 -0.80
N THR A 32 -14.07 2.67 -1.85
CA THR A 32 -14.55 4.04 -2.01
C THR A 32 -16.07 4.06 -2.13
N ASN A 33 -16.64 3.18 -2.96
CA ASN A 33 -18.09 3.05 -3.14
C ASN A 33 -18.81 2.70 -1.84
N VAL A 34 -18.22 1.87 -0.97
CA VAL A 34 -18.80 1.59 0.37
C VAL A 34 -18.87 2.87 1.21
N LEU A 35 -17.79 3.65 1.28
CA LEU A 35 -17.78 4.89 2.05
C LEU A 35 -18.79 5.92 1.50
N GLU A 36 -18.86 6.06 0.18
CA GLU A 36 -19.79 6.99 -0.50
C GLU A 36 -21.26 6.57 -0.33
N SER A 37 -21.57 5.29 -0.51
CA SER A 37 -22.95 4.79 -0.38
C SER A 37 -23.51 4.97 1.03
N HIS A 38 -22.65 4.90 2.04
CA HIS A 38 -22.98 5.19 3.44
C HIS A 38 -22.93 6.69 3.79
N LYS A 39 -22.56 7.56 2.84
CA LYS A 39 -22.36 9.00 3.04
C LYS A 39 -21.47 9.30 4.24
N ALA A 40 -20.44 8.48 4.44
CA ALA A 40 -19.55 8.62 5.57
C ALA A 40 -18.79 9.95 5.45
N PRO A 41 -18.86 10.85 6.45
CA PRO A 41 -18.04 12.05 6.44
C PRO A 41 -16.55 11.68 6.54
N VAL A 42 -15.68 12.65 6.22
CA VAL A 42 -14.23 12.42 6.16
C VAL A 42 -13.68 11.89 7.48
N ASP A 43 -14.11 12.44 8.62
CA ASP A 43 -13.67 12.01 9.95
C ASP A 43 -14.04 10.55 10.24
N LEU A 44 -15.27 10.14 9.94
CA LEU A 44 -15.72 8.75 10.11
C LEU A 44 -14.98 7.80 9.17
N SER A 45 -14.78 8.20 7.91
CA SER A 45 -14.06 7.42 6.92
C SER A 45 -12.62 7.14 7.36
N LEU A 46 -11.90 8.18 7.82
CA LEU A 46 -10.55 8.04 8.35
C LEU A 46 -10.50 7.15 9.60
N MET A 47 -11.48 7.29 10.51
CA MET A 47 -11.58 6.45 11.71
C MET A 47 -11.78 4.97 11.34
N VAL A 48 -12.70 4.66 10.43
CA VAL A 48 -12.99 3.28 10.02
C VAL A 48 -11.80 2.65 9.28
N LEU A 49 -11.15 3.40 8.39
CA LEU A 49 -9.95 2.93 7.69
C LEU A 49 -8.81 2.65 8.66
N GLY A 50 -8.58 3.53 9.65
CA GLY A 50 -7.59 3.30 10.71
C GLY A 50 -7.88 2.06 11.55
N ASN A 51 -9.14 1.83 11.89
CA ASN A 51 -9.57 0.62 12.59
C ASN A 51 -9.38 -0.64 11.73
N MET A 52 -9.66 -0.58 10.44
CA MET A 52 -9.45 -1.70 9.51
C MET A 52 -7.98 -2.11 9.45
N VAL A 53 -7.07 -1.14 9.30
CA VAL A 53 -5.62 -1.39 9.32
C VAL A 53 -5.19 -2.02 10.64
N THR A 54 -5.64 -1.47 11.77
CA THR A 54 -5.32 -1.98 13.10
C THR A 54 -5.81 -3.42 13.28
N ASN A 55 -7.02 -3.72 12.80
CA ASN A 55 -7.60 -5.06 12.85
C ASN A 55 -6.80 -6.05 12.00
N LEU A 56 -6.40 -5.69 10.78
CA LEU A 56 -5.55 -6.53 9.92
C LEU A 56 -4.21 -6.87 10.58
N ILE A 57 -3.54 -5.89 11.18
CA ILE A 57 -2.27 -6.12 11.89
C ILE A 57 -2.50 -7.04 13.09
N ASN A 58 -3.59 -6.87 13.82
CA ASN A 58 -3.86 -7.69 15.00
C ASN A 58 -4.28 -9.13 14.67
N SER A 59 -5.00 -9.35 13.57
CA SER A 59 -5.51 -10.69 13.20
C SER A 59 -4.58 -11.48 12.30
N SER A 60 -3.86 -10.81 11.38
CA SER A 60 -3.08 -11.47 10.33
C SER A 60 -1.57 -11.42 10.56
N VAL A 61 -1.09 -10.68 11.56
CA VAL A 61 0.34 -10.57 11.87
C VAL A 61 0.66 -11.13 13.25
N ALA A 62 1.71 -11.95 13.32
CA ALA A 62 2.21 -12.52 14.57
C ALA A 62 2.55 -11.41 15.58
N PRO A 63 2.23 -11.56 16.89
CA PRO A 63 2.40 -10.48 17.88
C PRO A 63 3.77 -9.81 17.88
N ALA A 64 4.84 -10.60 17.72
CA ALA A 64 6.22 -10.11 17.69
C ALA A 64 6.53 -9.17 16.51
N GLN A 65 5.77 -9.25 15.41
CA GLN A 65 6.02 -8.49 14.18
C GLN A 65 5.11 -7.26 14.05
N ARG A 66 4.01 -7.18 14.81
CA ARG A 66 2.99 -6.12 14.68
C ARG A 66 3.59 -4.72 14.77
N GLN A 67 4.49 -4.50 15.73
CA GLN A 67 5.10 -3.18 15.92
C GLN A 67 5.99 -2.78 14.75
N ALA A 68 6.75 -3.73 14.18
CA ALA A 68 7.58 -3.47 13.01
C ALA A 68 6.72 -3.11 11.78
N ILE A 69 5.68 -3.91 11.52
CA ILE A 69 4.74 -3.66 10.41
C ILE A 69 4.01 -2.33 10.57
N ALA A 70 3.52 -2.00 11.78
CA ALA A 70 2.85 -0.72 12.03
C ALA A 70 3.77 0.49 11.81
N ARG A 71 5.06 0.38 12.17
CA ARG A 71 6.06 1.43 11.90
C ARG A 71 6.32 1.58 10.40
N SER A 72 6.50 0.48 9.67
CA SER A 72 6.70 0.52 8.21
C SER A 72 5.49 1.11 7.50
N PHE A 73 4.27 0.76 7.91
CA PHE A 73 3.04 1.35 7.38
C PHE A 73 3.02 2.87 7.56
N ARG A 74 3.29 3.36 8.77
CA ARG A 74 3.36 4.81 9.05
C ARG A 74 4.42 5.54 8.23
N ALA A 75 5.60 4.93 8.06
CA ALA A 75 6.68 5.52 7.27
C ALA A 75 6.29 5.70 5.79
N GLY A 76 5.46 4.81 5.23
CA GLY A 76 4.96 4.94 3.86
C GLY A 76 4.06 6.17 3.63
N PHE A 77 3.34 6.64 4.66
CA PHE A 77 2.53 7.86 4.55
C PHE A 77 3.35 9.14 4.74
N ALA A 78 4.48 9.07 5.44
CA ALA A 78 5.34 10.23 5.68
C ALA A 78 6.12 10.70 4.43
N ILE A 79 6.02 9.97 3.31
CA ILE A 79 6.59 10.36 2.02
C ILE A 79 5.71 11.41 1.30
N PHE A 80 4.48 11.62 1.76
CA PHE A 80 3.54 12.60 1.22
C PHE A 80 3.51 13.94 2.00
N ASP A 81 4.42 14.14 2.95
CA ASP A 81 4.70 15.42 3.62
C ASP A 81 5.89 16.13 2.93
#